data_AF-A0A511YKE8-F1
#
_entry.id   AF-A0A511YKE8-F1
#
_cell.length_a   1.000
_cell.length_b   1.000
_cell.length_c   1.000
_cell.angle_alpha   90.00
_cell.angle_beta   90.00
_cell.angle_gamma   90.00
#
_symmetry.space_group_name_H-M   'P 1'
#
loop_
_entity.id
_entity.type
_entity.pdbx_description
1 polymer ?
#
loop_
_entity_poly.entity_id
_entity_poly.type
_entity_poly.pdbx_seq_one_letter_code
_entity_poly.pdbx_strand_id
1 'polypeptide(L)'
;MNDNAIDFRKHLLICGKTEEERKKQLNDILDSCPLEIFRFPKAMISLNEYLTFVQSEGLYSPFYETKGKYNLNQIFDFHLDWITENNCLFVFEEFDKADHKFSSEIFRIMINTLEKARKSAVKIIGSFEDESELIRNLNEAVNETPYKTQSEVVKSNLQIIYL
;
A
#
# COMPACT_ATOMS: atom_id res chain seq x y z
N MET A 1 -11.31 16.70 -18.61
CA MET A 1 -10.86 15.64 -17.68
C MET A 1 -9.43 15.36 -18.06
N ASN A 2 -8.48 15.57 -17.14
CA ASN A 2 -7.07 15.32 -17.45
C ASN A 2 -6.85 13.80 -17.53
N ASP A 3 -6.51 13.33 -18.73
CA ASP A 3 -6.12 11.96 -19.05
C ASP A 3 -4.76 11.60 -18.42
N ASN A 4 -4.68 11.58 -17.09
CA ASN A 4 -3.63 10.82 -16.45
C ASN A 4 -4.06 9.36 -16.49
N ALA A 5 -3.66 8.65 -17.56
CA ALA A 5 -3.82 7.21 -17.65
C ALA A 5 -3.33 6.56 -16.34
N ILE A 6 -4.17 5.72 -15.75
CA ILE A 6 -3.84 5.00 -14.51
C ILE A 6 -2.69 4.03 -14.81
N ASP A 7 -1.58 4.15 -14.08
CA ASP A 7 -0.43 3.27 -14.23
C ASP A 7 -0.37 2.25 -13.10
N PHE A 8 -0.93 1.06 -13.32
CA PHE A 8 -0.86 -0.06 -12.37
C PHE A 8 0.55 -0.63 -12.15
N ARG A 9 1.58 -0.07 -12.80
CA ARG A 9 2.98 -0.34 -12.44
C ARG A 9 3.43 0.46 -11.21
N LYS A 10 2.62 1.42 -10.75
CA LYS A 10 2.85 2.23 -9.55
C LYS A 10 1.81 1.92 -8.47
N HIS A 11 2.10 2.34 -7.25
CA HIS A 11 1.10 2.54 -6.22
C HIS A 11 0.24 3.77 -6.58
N LEU A 12 -1.02 3.74 -6.17
CA LEU A 12 -1.99 4.79 -6.47
C LEU A 12 -2.45 5.45 -5.17
N LEU A 13 -2.62 6.77 -5.19
CA LEU A 13 -3.17 7.53 -4.09
C LEU A 13 -4.28 8.45 -4.63
N ILE A 14 -5.51 8.27 -4.16
CA ILE A 14 -6.65 9.12 -4.54
C ILE A 14 -6.83 10.17 -3.45
N CYS A 15 -6.74 11.45 -3.83
CA CYS A 15 -6.69 12.57 -2.88
C CYS A 15 -7.78 13.62 -3.13
N GLY A 16 -8.23 14.24 -2.03
CA GLY A 16 -9.14 15.37 -2.04
C GLY A 16 -10.62 15.00 -2.13
N LYS A 17 -11.47 16.02 -2.32
CA LYS A 17 -12.94 15.92 -2.42
C LYS A 17 -13.61 15.18 -1.26
N THR A 18 -14.83 14.72 -1.46
CA THR A 18 -15.61 13.96 -0.46
C THR A 18 -15.25 12.46 -0.49
N GLU A 19 -15.51 11.77 0.61
CA GLU A 19 -15.37 10.31 0.70
C GLU A 19 -16.16 9.58 -0.39
N GLU A 20 -17.38 10.05 -0.71
CA GLU A 20 -18.23 9.43 -1.75
C GLU A 20 -17.59 9.53 -3.14
N GLU A 21 -16.97 10.67 -3.45
CA GLU A 21 -16.28 10.87 -4.72
C GLU A 21 -14.99 10.04 -4.81
N ARG A 22 -14.23 9.95 -3.71
CA ARG A 22 -13.06 9.06 -3.63
C ARG A 22 -13.46 7.60 -3.81
N LYS A 23 -14.53 7.16 -3.16
CA LYS A 23 -15.06 5.81 -3.29
C LYS A 23 -15.51 5.51 -4.71
N LYS A 24 -16.18 6.47 -5.37
CA LYS A 24 -16.58 6.33 -6.77
C LYS A 24 -15.36 6.17 -7.68
N GLN A 25 -14.39 7.08 -7.57
CA GLN A 25 -13.15 6.99 -8.35
C GLN A 25 -12.39 5.68 -8.09
N LEU A 26 -12.33 5.24 -6.83
CA LEU A 26 -11.72 3.97 -6.47
C LEU A 26 -12.40 2.81 -7.21
N ASN A 27 -13.73 2.70 -7.14
CA ASN A 27 -14.44 1.63 -7.82
C ASN A 27 -14.23 1.68 -9.35
N ASP A 28 -14.27 2.86 -9.96
CA ASP A 28 -13.99 3.04 -11.39
C ASP A 28 -12.57 2.54 -11.78
N ILE A 29 -11.57 2.78 -10.91
CA ILE A 29 -10.21 2.25 -11.09
C ILE A 29 -10.19 0.73 -10.96
N LEU A 30 -10.84 0.18 -9.92
CA LEU A 30 -10.84 -1.25 -9.63
C LEU A 30 -11.53 -2.08 -10.71
N ASP A 31 -12.60 -1.57 -11.33
CA ASP A 31 -13.32 -2.23 -12.43
C ASP A 31 -12.43 -2.49 -13.67
N SER A 32 -11.35 -1.70 -13.81
CA SER A 32 -10.37 -1.84 -14.89
C SER A 32 -9.08 -2.55 -14.47
N CYS A 33 -8.97 -2.97 -13.21
CA CYS A 33 -7.74 -3.54 -12.66
C CYS A 33 -7.60 -5.03 -13.05
N PRO A 34 -6.48 -5.43 -13.69
CA PRO A 34 -6.26 -6.83 -14.08
C PRO A 34 -5.66 -7.70 -12.96
N LEU A 35 -5.43 -7.14 -11.76
CA LEU A 35 -4.79 -7.83 -10.64
C LEU A 35 -5.83 -8.42 -9.69
N GLU A 36 -5.45 -9.45 -8.94
CA GLU A 36 -6.22 -9.88 -7.78
C GLU A 36 -6.27 -8.76 -6.73
N ILE A 37 -7.43 -8.56 -6.10
CA ILE A 37 -7.70 -7.43 -5.22
C ILE A 37 -7.97 -7.92 -3.80
N PHE A 38 -7.23 -7.39 -2.83
CA PHE A 38 -7.49 -7.57 -1.40
C PHE A 38 -7.89 -6.23 -0.78
N ARG A 39 -9.15 -6.13 -0.35
CA ARG A 39 -9.72 -4.90 0.21
C ARG A 39 -9.70 -4.96 1.73
N PHE A 40 -8.97 -4.03 2.34
CA PHE A 40 -8.83 -3.98 3.79
C PHE A 40 -10.05 -3.28 4.41
N PRO A 41 -10.49 -3.70 5.61
CA PRO A 41 -11.55 -3.02 6.34
C PRO A 41 -11.22 -1.55 6.57
N LYS A 42 -12.14 -0.66 6.20
CA LYS A 42 -12.01 0.80 6.40
C LYS A 42 -11.82 1.21 7.86
N ALA A 43 -12.31 0.42 8.81
CA ALA A 43 -12.18 0.70 10.24
C ALA A 43 -10.79 0.35 10.81
N MET A 44 -9.86 -0.12 9.98
CA MET A 44 -8.52 -0.50 10.40
C MET A 44 -7.68 0.72 10.75
N ILE A 45 -7.31 0.85 12.03
CA ILE A 45 -6.59 2.01 12.56
C ILE A 45 -5.15 1.71 12.95
N SER A 46 -4.76 0.43 13.05
CA SER A 46 -3.43 0.05 13.57
C SER A 46 -2.76 -1.10 12.83
N LEU A 47 -1.43 -1.19 12.97
CA LEU A 47 -0.63 -2.30 12.44
C LEU A 47 -1.05 -3.66 13.02
N ASN A 48 -1.50 -3.72 14.27
CA ASN A 48 -1.96 -4.98 14.87
C ASN A 48 -3.22 -5.51 14.20
N GLU A 49 -4.17 -4.62 13.87
CA GLU A 49 -5.38 -4.98 13.13
C GLU A 49 -5.05 -5.42 11.72
N TYR A 50 -4.11 -4.74 11.06
CA TYR A 50 -3.56 -5.14 9.77
C TYR A 50 -3.00 -6.55 9.79
N LEU A 51 -2.12 -6.85 10.75
CA LEU A 51 -1.50 -8.16 10.84
C LEU A 51 -2.50 -9.26 11.22
N THR A 52 -3.55 -8.91 11.96
CA THR A 52 -4.66 -9.83 12.24
C THR A 52 -5.43 -10.17 10.96
N PHE A 53 -5.68 -9.18 10.09
CA PHE A 53 -6.32 -9.38 8.80
C PHE A 53 -5.43 -10.19 7.83
N VAL A 54 -4.13 -9.85 7.74
CA VAL A 54 -3.13 -10.63 6.99
C VAL A 54 -3.14 -12.09 7.41
N GLN A 55 -3.23 -12.33 8.72
CA GLN A 55 -3.30 -13.69 9.26
C GLN A 55 -4.61 -14.40 8.86
N SER A 56 -5.76 -13.72 8.94
CA SER A 56 -7.06 -14.34 8.63
C SER A 56 -7.22 -14.66 7.15
N GLU A 57 -6.69 -13.81 6.27
CA GLU A 57 -6.72 -13.99 4.82
C GLU A 57 -5.58 -14.88 4.31
N GLY A 58 -4.67 -15.33 5.17
CA GLY A 58 -3.56 -16.20 4.78
C GLY A 58 -2.55 -15.52 3.85
N LEU A 59 -2.39 -14.20 3.94
CA LEU A 59 -1.51 -13.41 3.08
C LEU A 59 -0.05 -13.49 3.52
N TYR A 60 0.43 -14.66 3.94
CA TYR A 60 1.80 -14.84 4.42
C TYR A 60 2.26 -16.27 4.17
N SER A 61 3.57 -16.45 3.93
CA SER A 61 4.17 -17.76 3.71
C SER A 61 5.17 -18.05 4.83
N PRO A 62 4.81 -18.84 5.86
CA PRO A 62 5.76 -19.17 6.92
C PRO A 62 6.86 -20.07 6.36
N PHE A 63 8.13 -19.71 6.57
CA PHE A 63 9.28 -20.50 6.09
C PHE A 63 9.55 -21.78 6.93
N TYR A 64 8.83 -21.94 8.04
CA TYR A 64 8.94 -23.07 8.95
C TYR A 64 7.62 -23.29 9.70
N GLU A 65 7.25 -24.55 9.87
CA GLU A 65 6.15 -24.92 10.75
C GLU A 65 6.61 -24.89 12.20
N THR A 66 5.91 -24.12 13.03
CA THR A 66 6.09 -24.18 14.49
C THR A 66 4.92 -24.91 15.12
N LYS A 67 5.20 -25.69 16.17
CA LYS A 67 4.14 -26.18 17.06
C LYS A 67 3.61 -25.01 17.89
N GLY A 68 2.70 -24.21 17.34
CA GLY A 68 2.12 -23.03 18.00
C GLY A 68 1.52 -22.02 17.01
N LYS A 69 1.01 -20.90 17.53
CA LYS A 69 0.62 -19.74 16.71
C LYS A 69 1.82 -18.80 16.58
N TYR A 70 2.07 -18.28 15.37
CA TYR A 70 3.04 -17.21 15.15
C TYR A 70 2.59 -15.94 15.87
N ASN A 71 3.55 -15.20 16.42
CA ASN A 71 3.28 -13.86 16.93
C ASN A 71 3.22 -12.84 15.78
N LEU A 72 2.73 -11.63 16.07
CA LEU A 72 2.54 -10.59 15.04
C LEU A 72 3.83 -10.20 14.33
N ASN A 73 4.98 -10.17 15.02
CA ASN A 73 6.26 -9.86 14.39
C ASN A 73 6.66 -10.93 13.36
N GLN A 74 6.49 -12.21 13.70
CA GLN A 74 6.74 -13.31 12.77
C GLN A 74 5.78 -13.26 11.56
N ILE A 75 4.50 -12.99 11.80
CA ILE A 75 3.51 -12.82 10.72
C ILE A 75 3.92 -11.68 9.81
N PHE A 76 4.38 -10.57 10.38
CA PHE A 76 4.85 -9.43 9.62
C PHE A 76 6.05 -9.79 8.76
N ASP A 77 7.07 -10.47 9.31
CA ASP A 77 8.24 -10.91 8.54
C ASP A 77 7.84 -11.80 7.35
N PHE A 78 7.00 -12.82 7.58
CA PHE A 78 6.50 -13.69 6.52
C PHE A 78 5.67 -12.94 5.47
N HIS A 79 4.94 -11.93 5.92
CA HIS A 79 4.12 -11.11 5.05
C HIS A 79 4.99 -10.20 4.17
N LEU A 80 6.10 -9.66 4.70
CA LEU A 80 7.06 -8.88 3.90
C LEU A 80 7.65 -9.73 2.77
N ASP A 81 8.01 -10.98 3.05
CA ASP A 81 8.46 -11.92 2.01
C ASP A 81 7.35 -12.16 0.99
N TRP A 82 6.13 -12.45 1.46
CA TRP A 82 4.96 -12.67 0.61
C TRP A 82 4.67 -11.48 -0.32
N ILE A 83 4.77 -10.24 0.17
CA ILE A 83 4.58 -9.01 -0.63
C ILE A 83 5.55 -8.95 -1.82
N THR A 84 6.77 -9.47 -1.64
CA THR A 84 7.81 -9.40 -2.69
C THR A 84 7.63 -10.44 -3.80
N GLU A 85 6.91 -11.51 -3.52
CA GLU A 85 6.71 -12.66 -4.41
C GLU A 85 5.36 -12.64 -5.13
N ASN A 86 4.42 -11.82 -4.66
CA ASN A 86 3.05 -11.77 -5.16
C ASN A 86 2.75 -10.51 -5.96
N ASN A 87 1.82 -10.65 -6.91
CA ASN A 87 1.40 -9.57 -7.81
C ASN A 87 -0.11 -9.34 -7.72
N CYS A 88 -0.52 -8.68 -6.64
CA CYS A 88 -1.92 -8.30 -6.39
C CYS A 88 -2.01 -6.79 -6.05
N LEU A 89 -3.23 -6.32 -5.81
CA LEU A 89 -3.53 -4.95 -5.40
C LEU A 89 -4.18 -4.96 -4.01
N PHE A 90 -3.57 -4.25 -3.06
CA PHE A 90 -4.16 -3.97 -1.75
C PHE A 90 -4.91 -2.63 -1.79
N VAL A 91 -6.12 -2.62 -1.25
CA VAL A 91 -7.01 -1.45 -1.25
C VAL A 91 -7.22 -0.97 0.18
N PHE A 92 -6.85 0.28 0.44
CA PHE A 92 -7.09 0.97 1.70
C PHE A 92 -7.97 2.21 1.47
N GLU A 93 -9.18 2.19 2.03
CA GLU A 93 -10.10 3.33 1.97
C GLU A 93 -9.97 4.20 3.20
N GLU A 94 -9.91 5.52 2.99
CA GLU A 94 -9.88 6.55 4.04
C GLU A 94 -8.73 6.30 5.01
N PHE A 95 -7.56 6.01 4.45
CA PHE A 95 -6.42 5.50 5.19
C PHE A 95 -5.62 6.59 5.91
N ASP A 96 -5.96 7.85 5.65
CA ASP A 96 -5.63 9.01 6.47
C ASP A 96 -6.30 8.97 7.85
N LYS A 97 -7.41 8.24 8.03
CA LYS A 97 -8.08 8.07 9.32
C LYS A 97 -7.41 7.01 10.21
N ALA A 98 -6.49 6.23 9.65
CA ALA A 98 -5.69 5.29 10.43
C ALA A 98 -4.57 6.04 11.19
N ASP A 99 -3.92 5.36 12.14
CA ASP A 99 -2.73 5.93 12.79
C ASP A 99 -1.68 6.33 11.73
N HIS A 100 -1.22 7.58 11.77
CA HIS A 100 -0.32 8.13 10.76
C HIS A 100 1.00 7.37 10.64
N LYS A 101 1.51 6.78 11.74
CA LYS A 101 2.74 5.96 11.68
C LYS A 101 2.45 4.66 10.94
N PHE A 102 1.31 4.05 11.22
CA PHE A 102 0.88 2.83 10.53
C PHE A 102 0.72 3.05 9.02
N SER A 103 -0.04 4.05 8.59
CA SER A 103 -0.24 4.30 7.15
C SER A 103 1.08 4.67 6.44
N SER A 104 1.90 5.52 7.07
CA SER A 104 3.23 5.86 6.53
C SER A 104 4.14 4.63 6.41
N GLU A 105 4.12 3.74 7.40
CA GLU A 105 4.94 2.53 7.41
C GLU A 105 4.53 1.55 6.30
N ILE A 106 3.23 1.34 6.09
CA ILE A 106 2.73 0.49 5.00
C ILE A 106 3.15 1.05 3.64
N PHE A 107 2.94 2.35 3.38
CA PHE A 107 3.38 2.96 2.12
C PHE A 107 4.89 2.87 1.92
N ARG A 108 5.68 3.10 2.99
CA ARG A 108 7.14 3.02 2.94
C ARG A 108 7.61 1.63 2.52
N ILE A 109 7.06 0.58 3.12
CA ILE A 109 7.38 -0.82 2.80
C ILE A 109 7.05 -1.13 1.35
N MET A 110 5.84 -0.76 0.93
CA MET A 110 5.34 -1.06 -0.41
C MET A 110 6.18 -0.35 -1.48
N ILE A 111 6.47 0.94 -1.30
CA ILE A 111 7.32 1.73 -2.22
C ILE A 111 8.73 1.14 -2.32
N ASN A 112 9.37 0.85 -1.18
CA ASN A 112 10.71 0.27 -1.19
C ASN A 112 10.72 -1.11 -1.86
N THR A 113 9.66 -1.90 -1.66
CA THR A 113 9.53 -3.23 -2.26
C THR A 113 9.34 -3.14 -3.76
N LEU A 114 8.48 -2.24 -4.25
CA LEU A 114 8.27 -2.03 -5.68
C LEU A 114 9.54 -1.47 -6.35
N GLU A 115 10.27 -0.55 -5.72
CA GLU A 115 11.53 -0.02 -6.26
C GLU A 115 12.57 -1.15 -6.45
N LYS A 116 12.64 -2.09 -5.50
CA LYS A 116 13.57 -3.23 -5.54
C LYS A 116 13.13 -4.31 -6.53
N ALA A 117 11.87 -4.73 -6.49
CA ALA A 117 11.33 -5.83 -7.29
C ALA A 117 10.92 -5.40 -8.72
N ARG A 118 10.74 -4.10 -8.96
CA ARG A 118 10.39 -3.41 -10.22
C ARG A 118 9.07 -3.75 -10.88
N LYS A 119 8.57 -5.01 -10.81
CA LYS A 119 7.30 -5.41 -11.45
C LYS A 119 6.46 -6.40 -10.64
N SER A 120 7.07 -7.31 -9.89
CA SER A 120 6.39 -8.44 -9.24
C SER A 120 6.04 -8.22 -7.76
N ALA A 121 5.86 -6.98 -7.32
CA ALA A 121 5.47 -6.66 -5.95
C ALA A 121 3.98 -6.35 -5.83
N VAL A 122 3.41 -6.54 -4.65
CA VAL A 122 2.06 -6.04 -4.32
C VAL A 122 1.98 -4.54 -4.56
N LYS A 123 0.89 -4.10 -5.20
CA LYS A 123 0.57 -2.69 -5.40
C LYS A 123 -0.42 -2.27 -4.33
N ILE A 124 -0.50 -0.97 -4.08
CA ILE A 124 -1.49 -0.42 -3.14
C ILE A 124 -2.25 0.69 -3.84
N ILE A 125 -3.53 0.80 -3.49
CA ILE A 125 -4.35 1.98 -3.73
C ILE A 125 -4.89 2.48 -2.40
N GLY A 126 -4.56 3.72 -2.05
CA GLY A 126 -5.06 4.40 -0.86
C GLY A 126 -6.00 5.54 -1.23
N SER A 127 -7.03 5.82 -0.42
CA SER A 127 -7.80 7.07 -0.49
C SER A 127 -7.57 7.94 0.74
N PHE A 128 -7.28 9.22 0.52
CA PHE A 128 -6.91 10.21 1.52
C PHE A 128 -7.70 11.51 1.26
N GLU A 129 -8.10 12.23 2.31
CA GLU A 129 -8.57 13.60 2.16
C GLU A 129 -7.40 14.56 1.86
N ASP A 130 -6.30 14.42 2.60
CA ASP A 130 -5.06 15.17 2.44
C ASP A 130 -3.84 14.24 2.59
N GLU A 131 -2.99 14.18 1.57
CA GLU A 131 -1.78 13.37 1.56
C GLU A 131 -0.51 14.08 2.07
N SER A 132 -0.58 15.36 2.38
CA SER A 132 0.60 16.20 2.63
C SER A 132 1.54 15.61 3.68
N GLU A 133 0.97 15.10 4.79
CA GLU A 133 1.75 14.46 5.84
C GLU A 133 2.35 13.12 5.40
N LEU A 134 1.59 12.29 4.69
CA LEU A 134 2.08 11.02 4.15
C LEU A 134 3.27 11.28 3.21
N ILE A 135 3.14 12.20 2.27
CA ILE A 135 4.19 12.50 1.29
C ILE A 135 5.44 13.05 1.97
N ARG A 136 5.29 13.95 2.96
CA ARG A 136 6.41 14.44 3.75
C ARG A 136 7.14 13.28 4.44
N ASN A 137 6.41 12.41 5.14
CA ASN A 137 6.99 11.29 5.88
C ASN A 137 7.70 10.30 4.92
N LEU A 138 7.10 10.03 3.76
CA LEU A 138 7.70 9.14 2.76
C LEU A 138 8.98 9.71 2.17
N ASN A 139 9.04 11.02 1.90
CA ASN A 139 10.24 11.66 1.38
C ASN A 139 11.42 11.65 2.36
N GLU A 140 11.18 11.36 3.64
CA GLU A 140 12.22 11.23 4.67
C GLU A 140 12.54 9.77 5.02
N ALA A 141 11.62 8.83 4.75
CA ALA A 141 11.69 7.47 5.27
C ALA A 141 11.97 6.37 4.23
N VAL A 142 11.73 6.61 2.94
CA VAL A 142 12.05 5.62 1.89
C VAL A 142 13.55 5.52 1.67
N ASN A 143 14.02 4.38 1.16
CA ASN A 143 15.44 4.17 0.92
C ASN A 143 15.85 4.83 -0.40
N GLU A 144 16.95 5.57 -0.39
CA GLU A 144 17.61 5.99 -1.63
C GLU A 144 18.17 4.79 -2.38
N THR A 145 18.37 4.97 -3.68
CA THR A 145 19.13 4.03 -4.50
C THR A 145 20.40 4.72 -4.99
N PRO A 146 21.38 3.98 -5.54
CA PRO A 146 22.55 4.61 -6.16
C PRO A 146 22.24 5.63 -7.27
N TYR A 147 21.00 5.66 -7.77
CA TYR A 147 20.58 6.49 -8.91
C TYR A 147 19.40 7.41 -8.62
N LYS A 148 18.79 7.34 -7.44
CA LYS A 148 17.58 8.10 -7.08
C LYS A 148 17.62 8.51 -5.62
N THR A 149 17.36 9.79 -5.38
CA THR A 149 17.05 10.35 -4.06
C THR A 149 15.72 9.80 -3.52
N GLN A 150 15.46 9.99 -2.22
CA GLN A 150 14.20 9.54 -1.59
C GLN A 150 12.97 10.09 -2.32
N SER A 151 12.99 11.38 -2.66
CA SER A 151 11.90 12.03 -3.41
C SER A 151 11.70 11.46 -4.82
N GLU A 152 12.78 11.07 -5.51
CA GLU A 152 12.67 10.43 -6.83
C GLU A 152 12.16 8.99 -6.73
N VAL A 153 12.50 8.27 -5.66
CA VAL A 153 11.92 6.96 -5.35
C VAL A 153 10.41 7.08 -5.13
N VAL A 154 9.95 8.03 -4.30
CA VAL A 154 8.51 8.27 -4.11
C VAL A 154 7.82 8.60 -5.44
N LYS A 155 8.32 9.58 -6.21
CA LYS A 155 7.71 10.00 -7.49
C LYS A 155 7.67 8.89 -8.55
N SER A 156 8.69 8.02 -8.56
CA SER A 156 8.75 6.91 -9.53
C SER A 156 7.84 5.73 -9.18
N ASN A 157 7.48 5.56 -7.91
CA ASN A 157 6.66 4.42 -7.44
C ASN A 157 5.24 4.80 -7.02
N LEU A 158 4.94 6.08 -6.81
CA LEU A 158 3.62 6.57 -6.39
C LEU A 158 3.03 7.50 -7.45
N GLN A 159 1.78 7.26 -7.84
CA GLN A 159 0.96 8.15 -8.65
C GLN A 159 -0.17 8.71 -7.78
N ILE A 160 -0.24 10.04 -7.69
CA ILE A 160 -1.31 10.74 -6.98
C ILE A 160 -2.36 11.19 -7.99
N ILE A 161 -3.62 10.88 -7.68
CA ILE A 161 -4.81 11.22 -8.46
C ILE A 161 -5.61 12.21 -7.62
N TYR A 162 -5.53 13.49 -7.99
CA TYR A 162 -6.33 14.53 -7.38
C TYR A 162 -7.72 14.58 -7.99
N LEU A 163 -8.74 14.63 -7.14
CA LEU A 163 -10.14 14.72 -7.55
C LEU A 163 -10.61 16.15 -7.74
#